data_AF-A0A5N5NQ69-F1
#
_entry.id   AF-A0A5N5NQ69-F1
#
_cell.length_a   1.000
_cell.length_b   1.000
_cell.length_c   1.000
_cell.angle_alpha   90.00
_cell.angle_beta   90.00
_cell.angle_gamma   90.00
#
_symmetry.space_group_name_H-M   'P 1'
#
loop_
_entity.id
_entity.type
_entity.pdbx_description
1 polymer ?
#
loop_
_entity_poly.entity_id
_entity_poly.type
_entity_poly.pdbx_seq_one_letter_code
_entity_poly.pdbx_strand_id
1 'polypeptide(L)'
;MGTFHGKSSGCLMYDLSHSLRKNMYELFWLACVLLADQFAYESLTDERYQARVMELEQHINSSGNLEAVTASSRIAYEDEPRLMLLREWILFDSMLCSSYMATKLKAWKDNGMKKLKLLLARMGFALWIANKNFKT
;
A
#
# COMPACT_ATOMS: atom_id res chain seq x y z
N MET A 1 17.40 -20.77 16.16
CA MET A 1 18.11 -20.14 15.03
C MET A 1 17.14 -19.17 14.39
N GLY A 2 17.39 -17.86 14.46
CA GLY A 2 16.50 -16.84 13.89
C GLY A 2 17.02 -16.36 12.53
N THR A 3 16.12 -16.17 11.57
CA THR A 3 16.42 -15.52 10.29
C THR A 3 15.91 -14.07 10.33
N PHE A 4 16.63 -13.15 9.69
CA PHE A 4 16.23 -11.74 9.60
C PHE A 4 16.31 -11.25 8.16
N HIS A 5 15.43 -10.32 7.79
CA HIS A 5 15.46 -9.67 6.48
C HIS A 5 16.02 -8.25 6.62
N GLY A 6 16.90 -7.88 5.68
CA GLY A 6 17.54 -6.57 5.62
C GLY A 6 16.74 -5.57 4.78
N LYS A 7 17.46 -4.61 4.17
CA LYS A 7 16.88 -3.67 3.19
C LYS A 7 16.35 -4.44 1.99
N SER A 8 15.20 -4.02 1.45
CA SER A 8 14.64 -4.59 0.22
C SER A 8 15.66 -4.52 -0.91
N SER A 9 15.76 -5.60 -1.68
CA SER A 9 16.64 -5.67 -2.87
C SER A 9 16.32 -4.57 -3.88
N GLY A 10 15.04 -4.20 -4.01
CA GLY A 10 14.58 -3.13 -4.91
C GLY A 10 15.17 -1.77 -4.55
N CYS A 11 15.16 -1.42 -3.26
CA CYS A 11 15.74 -0.16 -2.79
C CYS A 11 17.25 -0.12 -3.02
N LEU A 12 17.97 -1.24 -2.80
CA LEU A 12 19.41 -1.33 -3.08
C LEU A 12 19.73 -1.16 -4.58
N MET A 13 18.91 -1.77 -5.43
CA MET A 13 19.05 -1.66 -6.89
C MET A 13 18.81 -0.21 -7.35
N TYR A 14 17.87 0.48 -6.74
CA TYR A 14 17.60 1.89 -7.01
C TYR A 14 18.77 2.79 -6.57
N ASP A 15 19.32 2.61 -5.37
CA ASP A 15 20.48 3.37 -4.88
C ASP A 15 21.69 3.23 -5.82
N LEU A 16 21.92 2.01 -6.32
CA LEU A 16 22.97 1.73 -7.29
C LEU A 16 22.71 2.44 -8.62
N SER A 17 21.47 2.38 -9.11
CA SER A 17 21.07 3.03 -10.36
C SER A 17 21.19 4.55 -10.25
N HIS A 18 20.87 5.10 -9.08
CA HIS A 18 21.05 6.50 -8.75
C HIS A 18 22.52 6.92 -8.77
N SER A 19 23.39 6.10 -8.17
CA SER A 19 24.84 6.30 -8.19
C SER A 19 25.42 6.29 -9.62
N LEU A 20 24.84 5.48 -10.51
CA LEU A 20 25.21 5.40 -11.92
C LEU A 20 24.55 6.49 -12.79
N ARG A 21 23.80 7.42 -12.20
CA ARG A 21 22.98 8.45 -12.89
C ARG A 21 21.97 7.88 -13.91
N LYS A 22 21.59 6.60 -13.76
CA LYS A 22 20.57 5.94 -14.57
C LYS A 22 19.24 5.95 -13.82
N ASN A 23 18.71 7.14 -13.58
CA ASN A 23 17.43 7.32 -12.92
C ASN A 23 16.31 7.02 -13.92
N MET A 24 15.67 5.85 -13.81
CA MET A 24 14.48 5.50 -14.59
C MET A 24 13.28 5.40 -13.65
N TYR A 25 12.14 5.95 -14.06
CA TYR A 25 10.89 5.90 -13.29
C TYR A 25 10.45 4.46 -12.99
N GLU A 26 10.72 3.53 -13.91
CA GLU A 26 10.41 2.10 -13.76
C GLU A 26 11.16 1.48 -12.60
N LEU A 27 12.46 1.82 -12.43
CA LEU A 27 13.28 1.30 -11.33
C LEU A 27 12.82 1.85 -9.98
N PHE A 28 12.40 3.11 -9.95
CA PHE A 28 11.81 3.72 -8.76
C PHE A 28 10.49 3.03 -8.39
N TRP A 29 9.60 2.83 -9.36
CA TRP A 29 8.33 2.12 -9.14
C TRP A 29 8.56 0.69 -8.66
N LEU A 30 9.49 -0.05 -9.28
CA LEU A 30 9.85 -1.39 -8.83
C LEU A 30 10.40 -1.40 -7.40
N ALA A 31 11.15 -0.38 -6.99
CA ALA A 31 11.59 -0.24 -5.61
C ALA A 31 10.42 -0.04 -4.64
N CYS A 32 9.43 0.78 -5.00
CA CYS A 32 8.18 0.94 -4.23
C CYS A 32 7.41 -0.39 -4.10
N VAL A 33 7.24 -1.11 -5.21
CA VAL A 33 6.54 -2.41 -5.23
C VAL A 33 7.26 -3.44 -4.35
N LEU A 34 8.58 -3.53 -4.42
CA LEU A 34 9.36 -4.47 -3.61
C LEU A 34 9.39 -4.09 -2.12
N LEU A 35 9.32 -2.80 -1.79
CA LEU A 35 9.14 -2.35 -0.40
C LEU A 35 7.75 -2.73 0.13
N ALA A 36 6.71 -2.54 -0.69
CA ALA A 36 5.34 -2.93 -0.35
C ALA A 36 5.18 -4.45 -0.20
N ASP A 37 5.84 -5.24 -1.05
CA ASP A 37 5.86 -6.71 -0.96
C ASP A 37 6.51 -7.18 0.35
N GLN A 38 7.69 -6.64 0.69
CA GLN A 38 8.36 -6.97 1.96
C GLN A 38 7.51 -6.58 3.18
N PHE A 39 6.74 -5.50 3.07
CA PHE A 39 5.79 -5.09 4.10
C PHE A 39 4.58 -6.04 4.18
N ALA A 40 4.04 -6.48 3.04
CA ALA A 40 2.92 -7.41 2.96
C ALA A 40 3.25 -8.79 3.56
N TYR A 41 4.50 -9.26 3.41
CA TYR A 41 5.00 -10.49 4.04
C TYR A 41 5.31 -10.35 5.54
N GLU A 42 4.92 -9.25 6.20
CA GLU A 42 5.18 -8.94 7.61
C GLU A 42 6.67 -9.05 8.00
N SER A 43 7.57 -8.99 7.02
CA SER A 43 9.01 -9.17 7.20
C SER A 43 9.72 -7.87 7.58
N LEU A 44 8.96 -6.77 7.72
CA LEU A 44 9.42 -5.44 8.05
C LEU A 44 8.53 -4.81 9.12
N THR A 45 9.13 -4.24 10.16
CA THR A 45 8.41 -3.46 11.16
C THR A 45 7.89 -2.14 10.59
N ASP A 46 6.78 -1.65 11.13
CA ASP A 46 6.14 -0.41 10.69
C ASP A 46 7.10 0.79 10.71
N GLU A 47 7.91 0.92 11.76
CA GLU A 47 8.94 1.96 11.91
C GLU A 47 9.95 1.96 10.75
N ARG A 48 10.39 0.77 10.33
CA ARG A 48 11.35 0.64 9.23
C ARG A 48 10.69 0.90 7.89
N TYR A 49 9.43 0.53 7.72
CA TYR A 49 8.66 0.87 6.52
C TYR A 49 8.53 2.39 6.39
N GLN A 50 8.11 3.08 7.44
CA GLN A 50 7.96 4.54 7.45
C GLN A 50 9.27 5.26 7.14
N ALA A 51 10.38 4.84 7.76
CA ALA A 51 11.70 5.41 7.47
C ALA A 51 12.08 5.27 5.98
N ARG A 52 11.73 4.15 5.34
CA ARG A 52 12.01 3.93 3.91
C ARG A 52 11.09 4.72 2.99
N VAL A 53 9.82 4.86 3.36
CA VAL A 53 8.87 5.72 2.63
C VAL A 53 9.37 7.17 2.65
N MET A 54 9.85 7.67 3.79
CA MET A 54 10.46 9.00 3.88
C MET A 54 11.70 9.16 3.00
N GLU A 55 12.59 8.16 2.95
CA GLU A 55 13.75 8.17 2.04
C GLU A 55 13.31 8.26 0.57
N LEU A 56 12.33 7.44 0.15
CA LEU A 56 11.81 7.45 -1.22
C LEU A 56 11.12 8.78 -1.56
N GLU A 57 10.37 9.37 -0.63
CA GLU A 57 9.75 10.68 -0.79
C GLU A 57 10.80 11.78 -0.96
N GLN A 58 11.88 11.74 -0.17
CA GLN A 58 13.02 12.65 -0.34
C GLN A 58 13.67 12.49 -1.71
N HIS A 59 13.75 11.27 -2.25
CA HIS A 59 14.23 11.05 -3.62
C HIS A 59 13.29 11.65 -4.67
N ILE A 60 11.96 11.56 -4.52
CA ILE A 60 11.00 12.23 -5.42
C ILE A 60 11.20 13.75 -5.37
N ASN A 61 11.32 14.31 -4.17
CA ASN A 61 11.46 15.75 -3.95
C ASN A 61 12.79 16.31 -4.47
N SER A 62 13.89 15.56 -4.31
CA SER A 62 15.24 15.96 -4.75
C SER A 62 15.50 15.73 -6.24
N SER A 63 14.93 14.66 -6.82
CA SER A 63 15.03 14.38 -8.26
C SER A 63 14.15 15.28 -9.11
N GLY A 64 13.28 16.09 -8.47
CA GLY A 64 12.48 17.13 -9.11
C GLY A 64 11.65 16.56 -10.26
N ASN A 65 10.66 15.72 -9.95
CA ASN A 65 9.71 15.14 -10.91
C ASN A 65 10.38 14.85 -12.28
N LEU A 66 11.33 13.90 -12.26
CA LEU A 66 12.10 13.42 -13.39
C LEU A 66 11.21 13.39 -14.65
N GLU A 67 11.37 14.42 -15.49
CA GLU A 67 10.72 14.67 -16.78
C GLU A 67 9.41 13.89 -16.98
N ALA A 68 8.30 14.59 -16.75
CA ALA A 68 6.95 14.17 -17.14
C ALA A 68 6.86 14.03 -18.68
N VAL A 69 7.44 12.97 -19.25
CA VAL A 69 7.32 12.65 -20.67
C VAL A 69 5.90 12.20 -21.01
N THR A 70 5.11 11.76 -20.02
CA THR A 70 3.67 11.56 -20.17
C THR A 70 2.98 11.77 -18.82
N ALA A 71 1.89 12.54 -18.78
CA ALA A 71 1.10 12.77 -17.57
C ALA A 71 0.54 11.48 -16.92
N SER A 72 0.64 10.33 -17.59
CA SER A 72 0.20 9.01 -17.16
C SER A 72 1.16 8.25 -16.23
N SER A 73 2.36 8.76 -15.96
CA SER A 73 3.38 8.07 -15.16
C SER A 73 3.87 8.87 -13.94
N ARG A 74 3.01 9.72 -13.37
CA ARG A 74 3.33 10.44 -12.14
C ARG A 74 3.15 9.52 -10.94
N ILE A 75 4.19 9.41 -10.13
CA ILE A 75 4.16 8.70 -8.86
C ILE A 75 3.98 9.75 -7.77
N ALA A 76 2.84 9.70 -7.07
CA ALA A 76 2.52 10.58 -5.96
C ALA A 76 2.38 9.73 -4.69
N TYR A 77 2.81 10.30 -3.57
CA TYR A 77 2.56 9.71 -2.27
C TYR A 77 1.13 10.05 -1.81
N GLU A 78 0.35 9.03 -1.50
CA GLU A 78 -1.02 9.14 -0.98
C GLU A 78 -1.18 8.22 0.23
N ASP A 79 -1.85 8.69 1.28
CA ASP A 79 -2.24 7.87 2.42
C ASP A 79 -3.46 7.01 2.05
N GLU A 80 -3.22 5.74 1.74
CA GLU A 80 -4.28 4.78 1.42
C GLU A 80 -4.57 3.83 2.60
N PRO A 81 -5.85 3.55 2.93
CA PRO A 81 -6.18 2.59 3.97
C PRO A 81 -5.71 1.17 3.61
N ARG A 82 -5.30 0.39 4.62
CA ARG A 82 -4.82 -1.00 4.48
C ARG A 82 -5.94 -2.00 4.17
N LEU A 83 -6.56 -1.83 3.02
CA LEU A 83 -7.62 -2.66 2.48
C LEU A 83 -7.14 -3.35 1.22
N MET A 84 -7.45 -4.63 1.08
CA MET A 84 -6.96 -5.42 -0.05
C MET A 84 -7.77 -5.10 -1.30
N LEU A 85 -7.12 -4.64 -2.37
CA LEU A 85 -7.74 -4.39 -3.68
C LEU A 85 -8.93 -3.41 -3.66
N LEU A 86 -8.90 -2.39 -2.79
CA LEU A 86 -10.02 -1.45 -2.61
C LEU A 86 -10.52 -0.84 -3.92
N ARG A 87 -9.62 -0.48 -4.84
CA ARG A 87 -9.96 0.19 -6.11
C ARG A 87 -10.63 -0.70 -7.15
N GLU A 88 -10.48 -2.01 -7.04
CA GLU A 88 -10.99 -2.98 -8.03
C GLU A 88 -12.23 -3.72 -7.53
N TRP A 89 -12.47 -3.69 -6.23
CA TRP A 89 -13.45 -4.55 -5.56
C TRP A 89 -14.56 -3.75 -4.88
N ILE A 90 -15.53 -4.50 -4.39
CA ILE A 90 -16.57 -4.03 -3.49
C ILE A 90 -15.91 -3.71 -2.14
N LEU A 91 -16.21 -2.54 -1.54
CA LEU A 91 -15.65 -2.11 -0.25
C LEU A 91 -15.84 -3.17 0.84
N PHE A 92 -17.02 -3.80 0.88
CA PHE A 92 -17.34 -4.84 1.84
C PHE A 92 -16.41 -6.06 1.72
N ASP A 93 -16.18 -6.56 0.51
CA ASP A 93 -15.30 -7.71 0.27
C ASP A 93 -13.84 -7.36 0.53
N SER A 94 -13.42 -6.15 0.17
CA SER A 94 -12.08 -5.63 0.48
C SER A 94 -11.80 -5.59 1.99
N MET A 95 -12.79 -5.19 2.80
CA MET A 95 -12.71 -5.23 4.26
C MET A 95 -12.69 -6.65 4.84
N LEU A 96 -13.38 -7.60 4.19
CA LEU A 96 -13.38 -9.00 4.61
C LEU A 96 -12.05 -9.71 4.28
N CYS A 97 -11.43 -9.36 3.16
CA CYS A 97 -10.14 -9.92 2.75
C CYS A 97 -8.94 -9.29 3.49
N SER A 98 -9.10 -8.09 4.06
CA SER A 98 -8.05 -7.48 4.88
C SER A 98 -7.86 -8.29 6.17
N SER A 99 -6.67 -8.90 6.33
CA SER A 99 -6.29 -9.70 7.51
C SER A 99 -6.50 -8.93 8.81
N TYR A 100 -6.20 -7.63 8.82
CA TYR A 100 -6.40 -6.74 9.97
C TYR A 100 -7.88 -6.59 10.35
N MET A 101 -8.75 -6.28 9.39
CA MET A 101 -10.17 -6.07 9.68
C MET A 101 -10.89 -7.37 9.99
N ALA A 102 -10.59 -8.44 9.25
CA ALA A 102 -11.16 -9.75 9.44
C ALA A 102 -10.90 -10.30 10.85
N THR A 103 -9.67 -10.15 11.35
CA THR A 103 -9.28 -10.58 12.70
C THR A 103 -9.87 -9.70 13.79
N LYS A 104 -9.80 -8.36 13.64
CA LYS A 104 -10.30 -7.41 14.64
C LYS A 104 -11.82 -7.50 14.84
N LEU A 105 -12.58 -7.71 13.76
CA LEU A 105 -14.03 -7.82 13.80
C LEU A 105 -14.52 -9.24 13.99
N LYS A 106 -13.65 -10.26 13.88
CA LYS A 106 -14.00 -11.68 13.87
C LYS A 106 -15.02 -11.98 12.77
N ALA A 107 -14.71 -11.55 11.55
CA ALA A 107 -15.62 -11.57 10.41
C ALA A 107 -16.08 -12.98 9.99
N TRP A 108 -15.39 -14.04 10.43
CA TRP A 108 -15.81 -15.44 10.25
C TRP A 108 -17.02 -15.85 11.10
N LYS A 109 -17.54 -14.98 11.97
CA LYS A 109 -18.76 -15.22 12.76
C LYS A 109 -19.85 -14.22 12.36
N ASP A 110 -21.10 -14.63 12.45
CA ASP A 110 -22.25 -13.77 12.16
C ASP A 110 -22.28 -12.47 12.98
N ASN A 111 -21.81 -12.52 14.23
CA ASN A 111 -21.72 -11.34 15.08
C ASN A 111 -20.67 -10.33 14.57
N GLY A 112 -19.55 -10.83 14.02
CA GLY A 112 -18.54 -10.00 13.37
C GLY A 112 -19.08 -9.35 12.11
N MET A 113 -19.85 -10.10 11.33
CA MET A 113 -20.51 -9.60 10.11
C MET A 113 -21.51 -8.46 10.41
N LYS A 114 -22.29 -8.59 11.49
CA LYS A 114 -23.20 -7.52 11.95
C LYS A 114 -22.43 -6.27 12.39
N LYS A 115 -21.29 -6.43 13.08
CA LYS A 115 -20.43 -5.31 13.49
C LYS A 115 -19.81 -4.60 12.29
N LEU A 116 -19.39 -5.32 11.25
CA LEU A 116 -18.88 -4.73 10.01
C LEU A 116 -19.95 -3.88 9.32
N LYS A 117 -21.18 -4.41 9.18
CA LYS A 117 -22.31 -3.64 8.62
C LYS A 117 -22.64 -2.41 9.47
N LEU A 118 -22.57 -2.52 10.80
CA LEU A 118 -22.76 -1.38 11.70
C LEU A 118 -21.65 -0.33 11.57
N LEU A 119 -20.40 -0.75 11.37
CA LEU A 119 -19.27 0.15 11.12
C LEU A 119 -19.48 0.95 9.83
N LEU A 120 -19.85 0.27 8.74
CA LEU A 120 -20.16 0.91 7.46
C LEU A 120 -21.33 1.91 7.59
N ALA A 121 -22.37 1.53 8.32
CA ALA A 121 -23.49 2.41 8.61
C ALA A 121 -23.06 3.65 9.41
N ARG A 122 -22.16 3.48 10.39
CA ARG A 122 -21.58 4.61 11.17
C ARG A 122 -20.68 5.51 10.34
N MET A 123 -20.00 4.97 9.34
CA MET A 123 -19.22 5.74 8.37
C MET A 123 -20.09 6.48 7.35
N GLY A 124 -21.41 6.26 7.35
CA GLY A 124 -22.35 6.92 6.44
C GLY A 124 -22.53 6.20 5.10
N PHE A 125 -21.95 5.01 4.91
CA PHE A 125 -22.15 4.23 3.70
C PHE A 125 -23.46 3.43 3.79
N ALA A 126 -24.37 3.67 2.85
CA ALA A 126 -25.53 2.80 2.69
C ALA A 126 -25.07 1.40 2.25
N LEU A 127 -25.70 0.35 2.78
CA LEU A 127 -25.36 -1.05 2.50
C LEU A 127 -25.32 -1.39 1.00
N TRP A 128 -26.14 -0.74 0.19
CA TRP A 128 -26.14 -0.93 -1.27
C TRP A 128 -24.92 -0.29 -1.96
N ILE A 129 -24.39 0.83 -1.42
CA ILE A 129 -23.17 1.49 -1.92
C ILE A 129 -21.95 0.65 -1.54
N ALA A 130 -21.94 0.13 -0.31
CA ALA A 130 -20.87 -0.74 0.16
C ALA A 130 -20.77 -2.06 -0.63
N ASN A 131 -21.85 -2.46 -1.32
CA ASN A 131 -21.93 -3.62 -2.21
C ASN A 131 -21.71 -3.29 -3.69
N LYS A 132 -21.35 -2.04 -4.02
CA LYS A 132 -21.02 -1.60 -5.37
C LYS A 132 -19.50 -1.52 -5.52
N ASN A 133 -18.99 -1.78 -6.72
CA ASN A 133 -17.56 -1.60 -7.03
C ASN A 133 -17.14 -0.17 -6.69
N PHE A 134 -16.03 -0.05 -5.96
CA PHE A 134 -15.45 1.23 -5.61
C PHE A 134 -14.98 1.91 -6.90
N LYS A 135 -15.56 3.07 -7.21
CA LYS A 135 -15.07 3.95 -8.28
C LYS A 135 -14.69 5.27 -7.63
N THR A 136 -13.40 5.60 -7.73
CA THR A 136 -12.83 6.87 -7.28
C THR A 136 -13.24 8.00 -8.20
#